data_AF-A0A7S2XCK8-F1
#
_entry.id   AF-A0A7S2XCK8-F1
#
_cell.length_a   1.000
_cell.length_b   1.000
_cell.length_c   1.000
_cell.angle_alpha   90.00
_cell.angle_beta   90.00
_cell.angle_gamma   90.00
#
_symmetry.space_group_name_H-M   'P 1'
#
loop_
_entity.id
_entity.type
_entity.pdbx_description
1 polymer ?
#
loop_
_entity_poly.entity_id
_entity_poly.type
_entity_poly.pdbx_seq_one_letter_code
_entity_poly.pdbx_strand_id
1 'polypeptide(L)'
;NYRLPELAPATLGTLGSSLGGLLSCYAAATRPHVYGRAGCMSPSLWWASEDFRLNVLPKSLPASDPRSPLLYLDSGDVGGDASSIEAPTKATCDAFEQEKGYR
;
A
#
# COMPACT_ATOMS: atom_id res chain seq x y z
N ASN A 1 -29.56 -8.99 -12.29
CA ASN A 1 -28.98 -7.62 -12.43
C ASN A 1 -28.80 -6.99 -11.07
N TYR A 2 -27.73 -7.34 -10.34
CA TYR A 2 -27.42 -6.73 -9.06
C TYR A 2 -26.71 -5.39 -9.31
N ARG A 3 -27.47 -4.30 -9.33
CA ARG A 3 -26.90 -2.96 -9.13
C ARG A 3 -26.54 -2.88 -7.65
N LEU A 4 -25.25 -2.83 -7.34
CA LEU A 4 -24.81 -2.42 -6.02
C LEU A 4 -25.35 -1.01 -5.77
N PRO A 5 -25.88 -0.70 -4.57
CA PRO A 5 -26.24 0.66 -4.21
C PRO A 5 -25.01 1.54 -4.43
N GLU A 6 -25.23 2.82 -4.76
CA GLU A 6 -24.18 3.81 -4.94
C GLU A 6 -23.39 3.90 -3.63
N LEU A 7 -22.36 3.06 -3.51
CA LEU A 7 -21.50 2.98 -2.35
C LEU A 7 -20.86 4.36 -2.27
N ALA A 8 -21.11 5.07 -1.17
CA ALA A 8 -20.32 6.26 -0.83
C ALA A 8 -18.86 5.92 -1.11
N PRO A 9 -18.12 6.75 -1.88
CA PRO A 9 -16.72 6.44 -2.14
C PRO A 9 -16.06 6.22 -0.79
N ALA A 10 -15.47 5.03 -0.58
CA ALA A 10 -14.69 4.62 0.60
C ALA A 10 -15.28 3.68 1.68
N THR A 11 -16.08 2.64 1.36
CA THR A 11 -16.31 1.52 2.33
C THR A 11 -15.57 0.23 1.99
N LEU A 12 -15.21 -0.01 0.73
CA LEU A 12 -14.47 -1.20 0.34
C LEU A 12 -13.00 -1.09 0.74
N GLY A 13 -12.55 -2.06 1.52
CA GLY A 13 -11.17 -2.20 1.98
C GLY A 13 -10.47 -3.38 1.32
N THR A 14 -9.18 -3.23 1.03
CA THR A 14 -8.29 -4.35 0.68
C THR A 14 -7.28 -4.58 1.79
N LEU A 15 -6.86 -5.81 2.02
CA LEU A 15 -5.75 -6.09 2.91
C LEU A 15 -4.90 -7.23 2.36
N GLY A 16 -3.60 -7.16 2.62
CA GLY A 16 -2.70 -8.24 2.25
C GLY A 16 -1.36 -8.13 2.94
N SER A 17 -0.63 -9.25 2.95
CA SER A 17 0.73 -9.36 3.44
C SER A 17 1.74 -9.55 2.30
N SER A 18 3.00 -9.14 2.49
CA SER A 18 4.08 -9.36 1.51
C SER A 18 3.71 -8.76 0.15
N LEU A 19 3.71 -9.54 -0.93
CA LEU A 19 3.28 -9.08 -2.26
C LEU A 19 1.80 -8.63 -2.28
N GLY A 20 0.94 -9.27 -1.48
CA GLY A 20 -0.46 -8.87 -1.32
C GLY A 20 -0.62 -7.51 -0.63
N GLY A 21 0.33 -7.16 0.25
CA GLY A 21 0.41 -5.83 0.88
C GLY A 21 0.78 -4.75 -0.13
N LEU A 22 1.76 -5.03 -1.00
CA LEU A 22 2.14 -4.16 -2.11
C LEU A 22 0.96 -3.89 -3.06
N LEU A 23 0.26 -4.94 -3.46
CA LEU A 23 -0.92 -4.85 -4.34
C LEU A 23 -2.09 -4.12 -3.67
N SER A 24 -2.27 -4.30 -2.35
CA SER A 24 -3.28 -3.56 -1.58
C SER A 24 -3.00 -2.06 -1.56
N CYS A 25 -1.74 -1.67 -1.37
CA CYS A 25 -1.29 -0.29 -1.47
C CYS A 25 -1.50 0.28 -2.87
N TYR A 26 -1.15 -0.49 -3.91
CA TYR A 26 -1.36 -0.11 -5.31
C TYR A 26 -2.84 0.09 -5.66
N ALA A 27 -3.72 -0.78 -5.18
CA ALA A 27 -5.16 -0.70 -5.44
C ALA A 27 -5.77 0.57 -4.84
N ALA A 28 -5.42 0.91 -3.59
CA ALA A 28 -5.83 2.16 -2.96
C ALA A 28 -5.24 3.39 -3.68
N ALA A 29 -3.96 3.33 -4.06
CA ALA A 29 -3.28 4.43 -4.73
C ALA A 29 -3.87 4.78 -6.10
N THR A 30 -4.19 3.75 -6.90
CA THR A 30 -4.64 3.92 -8.29
C THR A 30 -6.16 4.02 -8.43
N ARG A 31 -6.92 3.49 -7.47
CA ARG A 31 -8.38 3.47 -7.50
C ARG A 31 -8.97 3.89 -6.15
N PRO A 32 -8.66 5.10 -5.65
CA PRO A 32 -9.13 5.57 -4.35
C PRO A 32 -10.66 5.69 -4.26
N HIS A 33 -11.34 5.91 -5.40
CA HIS A 33 -12.80 5.92 -5.47
C HIS A 33 -13.45 4.53 -5.28
N VAL A 34 -12.68 3.46 -5.45
CA VAL A 34 -13.13 2.07 -5.27
C VAL A 34 -12.64 1.53 -3.93
N TYR A 35 -11.34 1.60 -3.66
CA TYR A 35 -10.72 1.12 -2.42
C TYR A 35 -10.40 2.30 -1.52
N GLY A 36 -11.35 2.67 -0.66
CA GLY A 36 -11.13 3.76 0.29
C GLY A 36 -10.38 3.36 1.56
N ARG A 37 -10.05 2.07 1.71
CA ARG A 37 -9.23 1.57 2.81
C ARG A 37 -8.26 0.52 2.29
N ALA A 38 -7.01 0.52 2.78
CA ALA A 38 -6.05 -0.53 2.45
C ALA A 38 -5.16 -0.87 3.66
N GLY A 39 -5.05 -2.15 3.99
CA GLY A 39 -4.09 -2.70 4.94
C GLY A 39 -2.91 -3.32 4.20
N CYS A 40 -1.78 -2.62 4.21
CA CYS A 40 -0.53 -3.07 3.60
C CYS A 40 0.38 -3.60 4.71
N MET A 41 0.30 -4.90 4.98
CA MET A 41 1.13 -5.53 6.00
C MET A 41 2.41 -6.07 5.37
N SER A 42 3.57 -5.73 5.94
CA SER A 42 4.89 -6.08 5.42
C SER A 42 4.97 -6.03 3.88
N PRO A 43 4.60 -4.90 3.23
CA PRO A 43 4.48 -4.86 1.78
C PRO A 43 5.85 -5.05 1.14
N SER A 44 5.97 -5.97 0.20
CA SER A 44 7.24 -6.28 -0.49
C SER A 44 7.61 -5.21 -1.53
N LEU A 45 7.82 -3.98 -1.06
CA LEU A 45 8.15 -2.79 -1.86
C LEU A 45 9.51 -2.89 -2.57
N TRP A 46 10.37 -3.81 -2.13
CA TRP A 46 11.62 -4.22 -2.77
C TRP A 46 11.44 -5.11 -4.00
N TRP A 47 10.25 -5.67 -4.20
CA TRP A 47 9.97 -6.61 -5.29
C TRP A 47 10.32 -5.99 -6.64
N ALA A 48 10.85 -6.82 -7.55
CA ALA A 48 11.39 -6.40 -8.85
C ALA A 48 12.44 -5.28 -8.74
N SER A 49 13.36 -5.37 -7.77
CA SER A 49 14.42 -4.37 -7.55
C SER A 49 13.88 -2.95 -7.35
N GLU A 50 12.77 -2.84 -6.59
CA GLU A 50 12.04 -1.60 -6.34
C GLU A 50 11.38 -0.95 -7.57
N ASP A 51 11.44 -1.57 -8.76
CA ASP A 51 10.85 -1.01 -9.99
C ASP A 51 9.35 -0.72 -9.83
N PHE A 52 8.64 -1.63 -9.17
CA PHE A 52 7.21 -1.43 -8.90
C PHE A 52 6.96 -0.24 -7.99
N ARG A 53 7.82 0.00 -7.00
CA ARG A 53 7.71 1.14 -6.08
C ARG A 53 8.05 2.46 -6.76
N LEU A 54 9.07 2.46 -7.61
CA LEU A 54 9.62 3.66 -8.23
C LEU A 54 8.85 4.10 -9.48
N ASN A 55 8.38 3.13 -10.29
CA ASN A 55 7.83 3.38 -11.61
C ASN A 55 6.33 3.05 -11.73
N VAL A 56 5.80 2.14 -10.91
CA VAL A 56 4.40 1.70 -11.01
C VAL A 56 3.50 2.34 -9.95
N LEU A 57 4.00 2.46 -8.71
CA LEU A 57 3.28 3.14 -7.65
C LEU A 57 3.22 4.65 -7.92
N PRO A 58 2.05 5.30 -7.74
CA PRO A 58 1.92 6.74 -7.93
C PRO A 58 2.92 7.51 -7.04
N LYS A 59 3.59 8.52 -7.60
CA LYS A 59 4.63 9.31 -6.89
C LYS A 59 4.09 10.01 -5.64
N SER A 60 2.85 10.46 -5.69
CA SER A 60 2.10 10.93 -4.53
C SER A 60 0.83 10.11 -4.41
N LEU A 61 0.50 9.75 -3.18
CA LEU A 61 -0.86 9.36 -2.85
C LEU A 61 -1.70 10.64 -2.76
N PRO A 62 -3.02 10.57 -2.99
CA PRO A 62 -3.86 11.76 -2.99
C PRO A 62 -4.01 12.41 -1.61
N ALA A 63 -3.12 12.18 -0.64
CA ALA A 63 -3.21 12.44 0.81
C ALA A 63 -3.77 13.80 1.27
N SER A 64 -3.81 14.81 0.41
CA SER A 64 -4.43 16.12 0.67
C SER A 64 -5.91 16.22 0.25
N ASP A 65 -6.46 15.20 -0.41
CA ASP A 65 -7.87 15.11 -0.81
C ASP A 65 -8.66 14.43 0.33
N PRO A 66 -9.79 14.99 0.79
CA PRO A 66 -10.71 14.33 1.71
C PRO A 66 -11.23 12.95 1.22
N ARG A 67 -11.07 12.66 -0.08
CA ARG A 67 -11.40 11.37 -0.72
C ARG A 67 -10.21 10.41 -0.77
N SER A 68 -9.11 10.74 -0.08
CA SER A 68 -7.94 9.86 0.02
C SER A 68 -8.29 8.56 0.73
N PRO A 69 -7.72 7.44 0.27
CA PRO A 69 -7.93 6.17 0.92
C PRO A 69 -7.17 6.13 2.24
N LEU A 70 -7.80 5.59 3.29
CA LEU A 70 -7.15 5.31 4.56
C LEU A 70 -6.19 4.13 4.37
N LEU A 71 -4.89 4.38 4.53
CA LEU A 71 -3.84 3.37 4.40
C LEU A 71 -3.29 3.03 5.79
N TYR A 72 -3.34 1.74 6.12
CA TYR A 72 -2.66 1.15 7.26
C TYR A 72 -1.41 0.45 6.72
N LEU A 73 -0.24 0.99 7.04
CA LEU A 73 1.05 0.40 6.71
C LEU A 73 1.61 -0.25 7.97
N ASP A 74 2.00 -1.51 7.87
CA ASP A 74 2.76 -2.19 8.92
C ASP A 74 4.07 -2.67 8.29
N SER A 75 5.20 -2.21 8.81
CA SER A 75 6.50 -2.75 8.47
C SER A 75 6.93 -3.63 9.64
N GLY A 76 6.82 -4.95 9.49
CA GLY A 76 7.19 -5.88 10.56
C GLY A 76 8.55 -5.52 11.19
N ASP A 77 8.56 -5.45 12.52
CA ASP A 77 9.71 -5.22 13.38
C ASP A 77 10.50 -6.53 13.55
N VAL A 78 11.78 -6.50 13.16
CA VAL A 78 12.90 -7.45 13.38
C VAL A 78 12.66 -8.96 13.20
N GLY A 79 13.51 -9.60 12.40
CA GLY A 79 13.75 -11.06 12.53
C GLY A 79 13.87 -11.88 11.25
N GLY A 80 14.13 -11.26 10.09
CA GLY A 80 14.58 -12.01 8.93
C GLY A 80 16.10 -12.09 8.93
N ASP A 81 16.66 -13.29 8.96
CA ASP A 81 18.05 -13.57 8.59
C ASP A 81 18.37 -12.74 7.32
N ALA A 82 19.59 -12.21 7.16
CA ALA A 82 19.94 -11.39 5.98
C ALA A 82 19.76 -12.12 4.62
N SER A 83 19.46 -13.42 4.64
CA SER A 83 19.06 -14.28 3.52
C SER A 83 17.55 -14.34 3.25
N SER A 84 16.73 -13.77 4.14
CA SER A 84 15.27 -13.75 4.01
C SER A 84 14.87 -12.78 2.93
N ILE A 85 13.98 -13.22 2.04
CA ILE A 85 13.43 -12.37 0.98
C ILE A 85 12.74 -11.11 1.53
N GLU A 86 12.26 -11.14 2.78
CA GLU A 86 11.60 -10.02 3.45
C GLU A 86 12.57 -9.06 4.18
N ALA A 87 13.88 -9.31 4.18
CA ALA A 87 14.86 -8.45 4.84
C ALA A 87 14.85 -6.96 4.39
N PRO A 88 14.65 -6.62 3.10
CA PRO A 88 14.55 -5.23 2.67
C PRO A 88 13.17 -4.58 2.90
N THR A 89 12.18 -5.30 3.45
CA THR A 89 10.82 -4.80 3.65
C THR A 89 10.78 -3.57 4.57
N LYS A 90 11.54 -3.57 5.68
CA LYS A 90 11.55 -2.41 6.59
C LYS A 90 12.10 -1.15 5.91
N ALA A 91 13.27 -1.24 5.28
CA ALA A 91 13.92 -0.09 4.66
C ALA A 91 13.08 0.51 3.51
N THR A 92 12.40 -0.34 2.74
CA THR A 92 11.53 0.10 1.65
C THR A 92 10.19 0.66 2.14
N CYS A 93 9.67 0.18 3.28
CA CYS A 93 8.52 0.79 3.96
C CYS A 93 8.87 2.18 4.52
N ASP A 94 10.00 2.31 5.23
CA ASP A 94 10.47 3.60 5.75
C ASP A 94 10.65 4.64 4.61
N ALA A 95 11.22 4.22 3.48
CA ALA A 95 11.35 5.07 2.29
C ALA A 95 9.98 5.45 1.70
N PHE A 96 9.04 4.51 1.66
CA PHE A 96 7.68 4.76 1.19
C PHE A 96 6.93 5.75 2.08
N GLU A 97 7.03 5.64 3.41
CA GLU A 97 6.42 6.59 4.34
C GLU A 97 6.97 8.02 4.13
N GLN A 98 8.30 8.16 4.00
CA GLN A 98 8.94 9.44 3.74
C GLN A 98 8.54 10.05 2.40
N GLU A 99 8.48 9.23 1.34
CA GLU A 99 8.09 9.69 0.01
C GLU A 99 6.62 10.11 -0.09
N LYS A 100 5.74 9.41 0.62
CA LYS A 100 4.29 9.64 0.51
C LYS A 100 3.73 10.54 1.59
N GLY A 101 4.54 10.94 2.58
CA GLY A 101 4.16 11.88 3.62
C GLY A 101 3.22 11.30 4.68
N TYR A 102 3.33 10.00 4.97
CA TYR A 102 2.58 9.37 6.07
C TYR A 102 3.25 9.74 7.41
N ARG A 103 2.45 10.29 8.33
CA ARG A 103 2.72 10.40 9.77
C ARG A 103 1.43 10.12 10.53
#